data_AF-A0A352KJF2-F1
#
_entry.id   AF-A0A352KJF2-F1
#
_cell.length_a   1.000
_cell.length_b   1.000
_cell.length_c   1.000
_cell.angle_alpha   90.00
_cell.angle_beta   90.00
_cell.angle_gamma   90.00
#
_symmetry.space_group_name_H-M   'P 1'
#
loop_
_entity.id
_entity.type
_entity.pdbx_description
1 polymer ?
#
loop_
_entity_poly.entity_id
_entity_poly.type
_entity_poly.pdbx_seq_one_letter_code
_entity_poly.pdbx_strand_id
1 'polypeptide(L)'
;NLTFNYAQSFRSPNFQELYISGAHFGANNFVPNPDLKPEELKNGVEFGIKWKNSTRVVGEDGLSIEGQLSLYQNEYDNFIDSIVTTTVTTFDNISSARIRGLEWQTQLSWPGSRLKLYSTVTIARGDNLTKDQPLSGIPGHSWSMGLEKNFSHRSLSARLQTTWNQRQDRVITGQPETPGYSTYDFYVNWWPVVHGIDDLQVSVALENLFDKAYTPHLASLPAVGRGA
;
A
#
# COMPACT_ATOMS: atom_id res chain seq x y z
N ASN A 1 16.74 2.41 16.80
CA ASN A 1 15.86 1.61 17.68
C ASN A 1 15.54 0.30 16.99
N LEU A 2 15.66 -0.81 17.72
CA LEU A 2 15.25 -2.14 17.27
C LEU A 2 13.98 -2.53 18.01
N THR A 3 13.05 -3.19 17.33
CA THR A 3 11.80 -3.68 17.90
C THR A 3 11.56 -5.12 17.49
N PHE A 4 11.02 -5.90 18.42
CA PHE A 4 10.50 -7.24 18.16
C PHE A 4 9.10 -7.31 18.75
N ASN A 5 8.15 -7.87 17.99
CA ASN A 5 6.78 -8.08 18.42
C ASN A 5 6.39 -9.53 18.16
N TYR A 6 5.73 -10.14 19.14
CA TYR A 6 4.98 -11.38 18.98
C TYR A 6 3.54 -11.13 19.37
N ALA A 7 2.60 -11.56 18.54
CA ALA A 7 1.18 -11.33 18.73
C ALA A 7 0.34 -12.57 18.44
N GLN A 8 -0.73 -12.69 19.23
CA GLN A 8 -1.87 -13.57 18.98
C GLN A 8 -3.14 -12.73 19.06
N SER A 9 -4.09 -12.97 18.18
CA SER A 9 -5.35 -12.22 18.14
C SER A 9 -6.41 -13.01 17.39
N PHE A 10 -7.63 -12.48 17.38
CA PHE A 10 -8.71 -13.02 16.56
C PHE A 10 -9.55 -11.89 15.98
N ARG A 11 -10.27 -12.19 14.89
CA ARG A 11 -11.24 -11.31 14.26
C ARG A 11 -12.52 -12.10 13.98
N SER A 12 -13.63 -11.65 14.55
CA SER A 12 -14.93 -12.21 14.20
C SER A 12 -15.29 -11.89 12.75
N PRO A 13 -16.04 -12.77 12.05
CA PRO A 13 -16.60 -12.45 10.74
C PRO A 13 -17.51 -11.22 10.86
N ASN A 14 -17.47 -10.35 9.86
CA ASN A 14 -18.36 -9.20 9.79
C ASN A 14 -19.69 -9.56 9.09
N PHE A 15 -20.70 -8.70 9.20
CA PHE A 15 -22.02 -8.95 8.61
C PHE A 15 -21.99 -9.15 7.09
N GLN A 16 -21.07 -8.48 6.40
CA GLN A 16 -20.92 -8.63 4.95
C GLN A 16 -20.36 -10.02 4.62
N GLU A 17 -19.35 -10.50 5.32
CA GLU A 17 -18.78 -11.84 5.14
C GLU A 17 -19.82 -12.94 5.42
N LEU A 18 -20.65 -12.76 6.44
CA LEU A 18 -21.67 -13.74 6.85
C LEU A 18 -22.89 -13.79 5.93
N TYR A 19 -23.38 -12.62 5.50
CA TYR A 19 -24.75 -12.49 4.98
C TYR A 19 -24.87 -11.80 3.61
N ILE A 20 -23.77 -11.40 2.98
CA ILE A 20 -23.86 -10.84 1.63
C ILE A 20 -24.49 -11.86 0.68
N SER A 21 -25.46 -11.40 -0.10
CA SER A 21 -26.21 -12.23 -1.04
C SER A 21 -26.66 -11.40 -2.24
N GLY A 22 -27.05 -12.07 -3.31
CA GLY A 22 -27.54 -11.43 -4.53
C GLY A 22 -26.44 -11.22 -5.58
N ALA A 23 -26.68 -10.36 -6.56
CA ALA A 23 -25.78 -10.21 -7.69
C ALA A 23 -24.41 -9.61 -7.29
N HIS A 24 -23.32 -10.19 -7.79
CA HIS A 24 -21.96 -9.64 -7.64
C HIS A 24 -21.50 -8.97 -8.94
N PHE A 25 -21.35 -9.74 -10.02
CA PHE A 25 -20.99 -9.25 -11.35
C PHE A 25 -21.48 -10.20 -12.43
N GLY A 26 -21.91 -9.71 -13.60
CA GLY A 26 -22.36 -10.57 -14.70
C GLY A 26 -23.39 -11.61 -14.24
N ALA A 27 -23.08 -12.91 -14.44
CA ALA A 27 -23.90 -14.04 -13.99
C ALA A 27 -23.47 -14.61 -12.61
N ASN A 28 -22.55 -13.96 -11.91
CA ASN A 28 -22.06 -14.35 -10.59
C ASN A 28 -22.94 -13.77 -9.47
N ASN A 29 -23.25 -14.61 -8.48
CA ASN A 29 -23.99 -14.21 -7.28
C ASN A 29 -23.20 -14.48 -6.00
N PHE A 30 -23.33 -13.58 -5.05
CA PHE A 30 -22.95 -13.82 -3.67
C PHE A 30 -23.84 -14.90 -3.05
N VAL A 31 -23.18 -15.89 -2.45
CA VAL A 31 -23.80 -16.91 -1.61
C VAL A 31 -23.30 -16.70 -0.19
N PRO A 32 -24.20 -16.44 0.78
CA PRO A 32 -23.81 -16.19 2.15
C PRO A 32 -23.30 -17.45 2.84
N ASN A 33 -22.37 -17.29 3.78
CA ASN A 33 -21.86 -18.35 4.62
C ASN A 33 -22.00 -17.95 6.10
N PRO A 34 -23.14 -18.24 6.75
CA PRO A 34 -23.36 -17.89 8.15
C PRO A 34 -22.55 -18.76 9.13
N ASP A 35 -21.90 -19.82 8.64
CA ASP A 35 -21.13 -20.77 9.44
C ASP A 35 -19.64 -20.35 9.60
N LEU A 36 -19.26 -19.17 9.11
CA LEU A 36 -17.90 -18.66 9.26
C LEU A 36 -17.48 -18.60 10.72
N LYS A 37 -16.30 -19.12 10.98
CA LYS A 37 -15.61 -19.04 12.27
C LYS A 37 -14.77 -17.77 12.32
N PRO A 38 -14.49 -17.24 13.53
CA PRO A 38 -13.47 -16.21 13.70
C PRO A 38 -12.12 -16.64 13.12
N GLU A 39 -11.44 -15.70 12.48
CA GLU A 39 -10.04 -15.83 12.10
C GLU A 39 -9.18 -15.70 13.34
N GLU A 40 -8.11 -16.48 13.44
CA GLU A 40 -7.20 -16.43 14.58
C GLU A 40 -5.76 -16.27 14.09
N LEU A 41 -5.10 -15.19 14.50
CA LEU A 41 -3.65 -15.05 14.37
C LEU A 41 -3.00 -15.91 15.44
N LYS A 42 -2.48 -17.07 15.04
CA LYS A 42 -1.80 -18.01 15.95
C LYS A 42 -0.36 -17.61 16.23
N ASN A 43 0.35 -17.16 15.21
CA ASN A 43 1.75 -16.75 15.33
C ASN A 43 1.99 -15.50 14.46
N GLY A 44 1.86 -14.31 15.06
CA GLY A 44 2.35 -13.08 14.46
C GLY A 44 3.72 -12.74 14.99
N VAL A 45 4.71 -12.58 14.11
CA VAL A 45 6.03 -12.07 14.47
C VAL A 45 6.39 -10.88 13.59
N GLU A 46 6.89 -9.82 14.20
CA GLU A 46 7.42 -8.65 13.49
C GLU A 46 8.77 -8.24 14.08
N PHE A 47 9.73 -7.99 13.19
CA PHE A 47 11.00 -7.36 13.53
C PHE A 47 11.09 -6.00 12.84
N GLY A 48 11.41 -4.96 13.61
CA GLY A 48 11.48 -3.59 13.14
C GLY A 48 12.81 -2.91 13.45
N ILE A 49 13.26 -2.09 12.52
CA ILE A 49 14.40 -1.18 12.70
C ILE A 49 13.92 0.23 12.38
N LYS A 50 14.19 1.18 13.28
CA LYS A 50 14.04 2.62 13.02
C LYS A 50 15.39 3.29 13.15
N TRP A 51 15.76 4.09 12.16
CA TRP A 51 16.97 4.90 12.17
C TRP A 51 16.63 6.37 11.99
N LYS A 52 17.39 7.22 12.67
CA LYS A 52 17.38 8.66 12.48
C LYS A 52 18.78 9.15 12.80
N ASN A 53 19.49 9.60 11.76
CA ASN A 53 20.83 10.16 11.88
C ASN A 53 20.89 11.45 11.07
N SER A 54 21.35 12.51 11.72
CA SER A 54 21.75 13.73 11.05
C SER A 54 23.27 13.81 11.06
N THR A 55 23.91 13.67 9.90
CA THR A 55 25.35 13.88 9.77
C THR A 55 25.57 15.23 9.08
N ARG A 56 26.28 16.13 9.77
CA ARG A 56 26.90 17.29 9.13
C ARG A 56 28.12 16.80 8.35
N VAL A 57 27.90 16.31 7.13
CA VAL A 57 29.01 16.05 6.21
C VAL A 57 29.52 17.43 5.78
N VAL A 58 30.70 17.81 6.28
CA VAL A 58 31.56 18.95 5.90
C VAL A 58 30.89 19.99 4.97
N GLY A 59 30.40 21.10 5.53
CA GLY A 59 29.76 22.21 4.82
C GLY A 59 28.32 22.51 5.28
N GLU A 60 27.67 23.51 4.66
CA GLU A 60 26.26 23.87 4.89
C GLU A 60 25.26 22.81 4.33
N ASP A 61 25.76 21.84 3.55
CA ASP A 61 24.99 20.84 2.81
C ASP A 61 24.72 19.52 3.58
N GLY A 62 24.52 19.62 4.90
CA GLY A 62 24.31 18.45 5.77
C GLY A 62 23.27 17.44 5.23
N LEU A 63 23.36 16.19 5.67
CA LEU A 63 22.44 15.12 5.28
C LEU A 63 21.72 14.59 6.53
N SER A 64 20.39 14.64 6.50
CA SER A 64 19.53 13.96 7.46
C SER A 64 18.94 12.73 6.80
N ILE A 65 19.07 11.58 7.48
CA ILE A 65 18.50 10.30 7.07
C ILE A 65 17.59 9.83 8.19
N GLU A 66 16.33 9.58 7.87
CA GLU A 66 15.41 8.90 8.78
C GLU A 66 14.60 7.85 8.04
N GLY A 67 14.23 6.79 8.73
CA GLY A 67 13.48 5.72 8.10
C GLY A 67 13.19 4.55 9.03
N GLN A 68 12.44 3.62 8.49
CA GLN A 68 12.04 2.40 9.16
C GLN A 68 11.99 1.21 8.20
N LEU A 69 12.24 0.03 8.74
CA LEU A 69 12.11 -1.26 8.08
C LEU A 69 11.33 -2.17 9.03
N SER A 70 10.30 -2.82 8.53
CA SER A 70 9.55 -3.87 9.22
C SER A 70 9.56 -5.14 8.39
N LEU A 71 9.85 -6.27 9.03
CA LEU A 71 9.75 -7.62 8.48
C LEU A 71 8.73 -8.37 9.30
N TYR A 72 7.72 -8.96 8.66
CA TYR A 72 6.63 -9.64 9.37
C TYR A 72 6.30 -10.99 8.77
N GLN A 73 5.83 -11.89 9.63
CA GLN A 73 5.20 -13.15 9.26
C GLN A 73 4.06 -13.44 10.22
N ASN A 74 2.88 -13.66 9.66
CA ASN A 74 1.64 -13.92 10.37
C ASN A 74 1.08 -15.26 9.89
N GLU A 75 0.82 -16.16 10.82
CA GLU A 75 0.17 -17.44 10.56
C GLU A 75 -1.23 -17.44 11.18
N TYR A 76 -2.22 -17.74 10.36
CA TYR A 76 -3.62 -17.69 10.69
C TYR A 76 -4.27 -19.07 10.62
N ASP A 77 -5.16 -19.32 11.57
CA ASP A 77 -6.16 -20.38 11.49
C ASP A 77 -7.52 -19.78 11.13
N ASN A 78 -8.32 -20.54 10.38
CA ASN A 78 -9.66 -20.13 9.91
C ASN A 78 -9.67 -18.78 9.18
N PHE A 79 -8.63 -18.46 8.41
CA PHE A 79 -8.54 -17.19 7.65
C PHE A 79 -9.71 -17.08 6.67
N ILE A 80 -10.51 -16.03 6.74
CA ILE A 80 -11.68 -15.80 5.90
C ILE A 80 -11.16 -15.18 4.60
N ASP A 81 -11.29 -15.91 3.49
CA ASP A 81 -10.96 -15.42 2.15
C ASP A 81 -12.15 -15.55 1.22
N SER A 82 -12.17 -14.74 0.17
CA SER A 82 -13.20 -14.78 -0.86
C SER A 82 -12.86 -15.85 -1.90
N ILE A 83 -13.77 -16.80 -2.10
CA ILE A 83 -13.71 -17.78 -3.17
C ILE A 83 -14.62 -17.29 -4.30
N VAL A 84 -14.01 -16.95 -5.44
CA VAL A 84 -14.72 -16.47 -6.62
C VAL A 84 -14.64 -17.52 -7.72
N THR A 85 -15.81 -17.92 -8.22
CA THR A 85 -15.98 -18.76 -9.42
C THR A 85 -16.69 -17.96 -10.52
N THR A 86 -17.03 -18.59 -11.63
CA THR A 86 -17.79 -17.91 -12.71
C THR A 86 -19.22 -17.55 -12.31
N THR A 87 -19.86 -18.32 -11.42
CA THR A 87 -21.28 -18.17 -11.06
C THR A 87 -21.53 -17.86 -9.58
N VAL A 88 -20.55 -18.12 -8.71
CA VAL A 88 -20.69 -17.93 -7.26
C VAL A 88 -19.49 -17.18 -6.69
N THR A 89 -19.76 -16.26 -5.78
CA THR A 89 -18.79 -15.68 -4.84
C THR A 89 -19.23 -16.00 -3.42
N THR A 90 -18.35 -16.55 -2.60
CA THR A 90 -18.62 -16.83 -1.18
C THR A 90 -17.38 -16.56 -0.35
N PHE A 91 -17.58 -16.24 0.93
CA PHE A 91 -16.51 -16.25 1.91
C PHE A 91 -16.40 -17.63 2.55
N ASP A 92 -15.18 -18.08 2.83
CA ASP A 92 -14.94 -19.36 3.47
C ASP A 92 -13.68 -19.31 4.36
N ASN A 93 -13.64 -20.15 5.40
CA ASN A 93 -12.49 -20.27 6.27
C ASN A 93 -11.43 -21.19 5.65
N ILE A 94 -10.27 -20.63 5.34
CA ILE A 94 -9.04 -21.35 5.04
C ILE A 94 -8.43 -21.84 6.34
N SER A 95 -8.24 -23.16 6.48
CA SER A 95 -7.79 -23.73 7.75
C SER A 95 -6.41 -23.27 8.19
N SER A 96 -5.47 -23.03 7.26
CA SER A 96 -4.16 -22.48 7.55
C SER A 96 -3.71 -21.52 6.45
N ALA A 97 -3.41 -20.29 6.84
CA ALA A 97 -2.92 -19.25 5.94
C ALA A 97 -1.67 -18.58 6.52
N ARG A 98 -0.77 -18.11 5.64
CA ARG A 98 0.40 -17.33 6.03
C ARG A 98 0.49 -16.07 5.22
N ILE A 99 0.66 -14.93 5.88
CA ILE A 99 0.98 -13.65 5.26
C ILE A 99 2.33 -13.19 5.78
N ARG A 100 3.25 -12.87 4.88
CA ARG A 100 4.59 -12.38 5.22
C ARG A 100 5.01 -11.28 4.29
N GLY A 101 5.87 -10.40 4.78
CA GLY A 101 6.27 -9.26 4.00
C GLY A 101 7.36 -8.41 4.61
N LEU A 102 7.64 -7.34 3.88
CA LEU A 102 8.61 -6.31 4.20
C LEU A 102 7.99 -4.96 3.87
N GLU A 103 8.13 -4.03 4.81
CA GLU A 103 7.80 -2.62 4.62
C GLU A 103 9.04 -1.78 4.91
N TRP A 104 9.44 -0.96 3.97
CA TRP A 104 10.57 -0.07 4.09
C TRP A 104 10.16 1.36 3.76
N GLN A 105 10.53 2.31 4.60
CA GLN A 105 10.36 3.73 4.34
C GLN A 105 11.65 4.46 4.69
N THR A 106 12.10 5.35 3.82
CA THR A 106 13.24 6.23 4.09
C THR A 106 12.97 7.64 3.57
N GLN A 107 13.50 8.61 4.29
CA GLN A 107 13.55 10.01 3.90
C GLN A 107 15.00 10.49 4.01
N LEU A 108 15.53 10.99 2.90
CA LEU A 108 16.78 11.74 2.85
C LEU A 108 16.45 13.22 2.75
N SER A 109 17.15 14.06 3.50
CA SER A 109 16.95 15.50 3.47
C SER A 109 18.30 16.21 3.44
N TRP A 110 18.44 17.14 2.50
CA TRP A 110 19.59 18.03 2.36
C TRP A 110 19.15 19.45 2.74
N PRO A 111 19.35 19.91 3.99
CA PRO A 111 18.81 21.19 4.45
C PRO A 111 19.37 22.39 3.69
N GLY A 112 20.67 22.40 3.37
CA GLY A 112 21.31 23.49 2.62
C GLY A 112 20.66 23.73 1.26
N SER A 113 20.46 22.65 0.50
CA SER A 113 19.75 22.71 -0.78
C SER A 113 18.22 22.66 -0.65
N ARG A 114 17.67 22.40 0.54
CA ARG A 114 16.23 22.20 0.78
C ARG A 114 15.58 21.14 -0.13
N LEU A 115 16.34 20.08 -0.40
CA LEU A 115 15.92 18.93 -1.17
C LEU A 115 15.52 17.80 -0.22
N LYS A 116 14.47 17.06 -0.55
CA LYS A 116 14.07 15.85 0.16
C LYS A 116 13.79 14.73 -0.85
N LEU A 117 14.23 13.53 -0.52
CA LEU A 117 13.89 12.30 -1.23
C LEU A 117 13.11 11.39 -0.26
N TYR A 118 11.97 10.88 -0.71
CA TYR A 118 11.13 9.91 -0.02
C TYR A 118 11.16 8.62 -0.81
N SER A 119 11.25 7.48 -0.13
CA SER A 119 11.09 6.18 -0.77
C SER A 119 10.36 5.22 0.16
N THR A 120 9.37 4.52 -0.37
CA THR A 120 8.56 3.52 0.34
C THR A 120 8.48 2.25 -0.50
N VAL A 121 8.78 1.10 0.08
CA VAL A 121 8.66 -0.22 -0.56
C VAL A 121 7.78 -1.12 0.29
N THR A 122 6.84 -1.81 -0.35
CA THR A 122 5.98 -2.82 0.28
C THR A 122 6.04 -4.10 -0.52
N ILE A 123 6.43 -5.18 0.14
CA ILE A 123 6.45 -6.53 -0.40
C ILE A 123 5.55 -7.36 0.51
N ALA A 124 4.51 -7.95 -0.06
CA ALA A 124 3.60 -8.83 0.67
C ALA A 124 3.36 -10.12 -0.11
N ARG A 125 3.29 -11.24 0.61
CA ARG A 125 2.96 -12.55 0.08
C ARG A 125 1.99 -13.22 1.04
N GLY A 126 0.87 -13.71 0.50
CA GLY A 126 -0.10 -14.50 1.25
C GLY A 126 -0.31 -15.85 0.58
N ASP A 127 -0.28 -16.90 1.38
CA ASP A 127 -0.36 -18.29 0.96
C ASP A 127 -1.45 -19.00 1.76
N ASN A 128 -2.38 -19.67 1.08
CA ASN A 128 -3.23 -20.72 1.64
C ASN A 128 -2.38 -21.99 1.75
N LEU A 129 -1.97 -22.32 2.97
CA LEU A 129 -1.10 -23.46 3.25
C LEU A 129 -1.83 -24.81 3.13
N THR A 130 -3.16 -24.81 3.20
CA THR A 130 -3.99 -26.01 3.08
C THR A 130 -4.10 -26.49 1.63
N LYS A 131 -4.23 -25.55 0.69
CA LYS A 131 -4.41 -25.84 -0.74
C LYS A 131 -3.15 -25.60 -1.58
N ASP A 132 -2.07 -25.12 -0.96
CA ASP A 132 -0.83 -24.70 -1.62
C ASP A 132 -1.09 -23.71 -2.78
N GLN A 133 -1.84 -22.65 -2.48
CA GLN A 133 -2.24 -21.61 -3.44
C GLN A 133 -2.07 -20.21 -2.85
N PRO A 134 -1.89 -19.15 -3.68
CA PRO A 134 -1.93 -17.78 -3.20
C PRO A 134 -3.29 -17.40 -2.60
N LEU A 135 -3.29 -16.48 -1.64
CA LEU A 135 -4.51 -15.83 -1.14
C LEU A 135 -5.03 -14.80 -2.15
N SER A 136 -6.35 -14.59 -2.21
CA SER A 136 -6.96 -13.68 -3.20
C SER A 136 -6.70 -12.19 -2.92
N GLY A 137 -6.59 -11.83 -1.64
CA GLY A 137 -6.52 -10.44 -1.16
C GLY A 137 -5.13 -9.82 -1.08
N ILE A 138 -4.13 -10.34 -1.80
CA ILE A 138 -2.75 -9.88 -1.67
C ILE A 138 -2.38 -8.98 -2.85
N PRO A 139 -2.06 -7.69 -2.64
CA PRO A 139 -1.64 -6.82 -3.72
C PRO A 139 -0.25 -7.21 -4.25
N GLY A 140 0.06 -6.75 -5.47
CA GLY A 140 1.41 -6.81 -6.00
C GLY A 140 2.39 -5.97 -5.16
N HIS A 141 3.69 -6.26 -5.29
CA HIS A 141 4.72 -5.47 -4.61
C HIS A 141 4.73 -4.04 -5.14
N SER A 142 4.91 -3.06 -4.28
CA SER A 142 4.89 -1.65 -4.66
C SER A 142 6.13 -0.92 -4.20
N TRP A 143 6.59 0.02 -5.02
CA TRP A 143 7.62 0.99 -4.68
C TRP A 143 7.11 2.38 -5.03
N SER A 144 7.24 3.33 -4.13
CA SER A 144 6.98 4.75 -4.39
C SER A 144 8.21 5.56 -4.05
N MET A 145 8.55 6.53 -4.89
CA MET A 145 9.64 7.46 -4.67
C MET A 145 9.17 8.89 -4.95
N GLY A 146 9.58 9.83 -4.11
CA GLY A 146 9.24 11.25 -4.26
C GLY A 146 10.46 12.14 -4.10
N LEU A 147 10.64 13.10 -4.99
CA LEU A 147 11.67 14.14 -4.91
C LEU A 147 10.99 15.49 -4.71
N GLU A 148 11.26 16.16 -3.60
CA GLU A 148 10.71 17.47 -3.25
C GLU A 148 11.81 18.51 -3.13
N LYS A 149 11.61 19.66 -3.78
CA LYS A 149 12.47 20.83 -3.66
C LYS A 149 11.68 22.02 -3.12
N ASN A 150 12.19 22.62 -2.05
CA ASN A 150 11.64 23.86 -1.49
C ASN A 150 12.45 25.08 -1.97
N PHE A 151 11.78 25.99 -2.67
CA PHE A 151 12.33 27.23 -3.20
C PHE A 151 11.92 28.41 -2.32
N SER A 152 12.58 28.59 -1.16
CA SER A 152 12.11 29.57 -0.18
C SER A 152 12.11 31.03 -0.65
N HIS A 153 12.93 31.39 -1.65
CA HIS A 153 12.87 32.75 -2.23
C HIS A 153 11.57 33.03 -3.01
N ARG A 154 10.79 31.99 -3.32
CA ARG A 154 9.49 32.09 -4.01
C ARG A 154 8.32 31.61 -3.15
N SER A 155 8.59 31.23 -1.89
CA SER A 155 7.62 30.54 -1.03
C SER A 155 6.90 29.39 -1.76
N LEU A 156 7.69 28.56 -2.46
CA LEU A 156 7.20 27.54 -3.39
C LEU A 156 7.84 26.20 -3.07
N SER A 157 7.09 25.11 -3.20
CA SER A 157 7.63 23.75 -3.26
C SER A 157 7.17 23.04 -4.52
N ALA A 158 8.05 22.21 -5.09
CA ALA A 158 7.72 21.35 -6.20
C ALA A 158 8.11 19.91 -5.84
N ARG A 159 7.23 18.96 -6.15
CA ARG A 159 7.42 17.55 -5.85
C ARG A 159 7.05 16.70 -7.05
N LEU A 160 7.98 15.85 -7.47
CA LEU A 160 7.71 14.77 -8.41
C LEU A 160 7.61 13.47 -7.63
N GLN A 161 6.51 12.75 -7.77
CA GLN A 161 6.30 11.43 -7.20
C GLN A 161 6.13 10.41 -8.31
N THR A 162 6.60 9.21 -8.06
CA THR A 162 6.44 8.07 -8.95
C THR A 162 6.10 6.85 -8.12
N THR A 163 5.15 6.06 -8.60
CA THR A 163 4.69 4.84 -7.96
C THR A 163 4.75 3.72 -8.97
N TRP A 164 5.42 2.64 -8.62
CA TRP A 164 5.51 1.40 -9.38
C TRP A 164 4.79 0.30 -8.62
N ASN A 165 3.90 -0.40 -9.32
CA ASN A 165 3.28 -1.62 -8.85
C ASN A 165 3.72 -2.77 -9.76
N GLN A 166 4.34 -3.78 -9.17
CA GLN A 166 4.72 -4.99 -9.87
C GLN A 166 3.47 -5.72 -10.38
N ARG A 167 3.60 -6.41 -11.51
CA ARG A 167 2.59 -7.38 -11.97
C ARG A 167 2.27 -8.34 -10.83
N GLN A 168 0.98 -8.54 -10.56
CA GLN A 168 0.54 -9.57 -9.64
C GLN A 168 0.27 -10.85 -10.44
N ASP A 169 1.22 -11.79 -10.35
CA ASP A 169 1.16 -13.11 -10.96
C ASP A 169 0.90 -14.22 -9.94
N ARG A 170 0.90 -13.92 -8.63
CA ARG A 170 0.52 -14.83 -7.56
C ARG A 170 -0.99 -14.79 -7.34
N VAL A 171 -1.72 -15.37 -8.28
CA VAL A 171 -3.18 -15.48 -8.23
C VAL A 171 -3.63 -16.92 -8.01
N ILE A 172 -4.85 -17.11 -7.52
CA ILE A 172 -5.47 -18.43 -7.41
C ILE A 172 -5.52 -19.06 -8.82
N THR A 173 -5.27 -20.37 -8.92
CA THR A 173 -5.27 -21.08 -10.20
C THR A 173 -6.57 -20.82 -10.99
N GLY A 174 -6.42 -20.40 -12.25
CA GLY A 174 -7.55 -20.07 -13.12
C GLY A 174 -8.07 -18.64 -13.01
N GLN A 175 -7.57 -17.83 -12.07
CA GLN A 175 -7.83 -16.39 -12.00
C GLN A 175 -6.85 -15.61 -12.89
N PRO A 176 -7.25 -14.46 -13.45
CA PRO A 176 -6.37 -13.64 -14.27
C PRO A 176 -5.30 -12.93 -13.42
N GLU A 177 -4.08 -12.89 -13.93
CA GLU A 177 -3.02 -12.00 -13.41
C GLU A 177 -3.38 -10.53 -13.63
N THR A 178 -2.85 -9.63 -12.80
CA THR A 178 -2.99 -8.18 -13.02
C THR A 178 -1.68 -7.56 -13.49
N PRO A 179 -1.66 -6.88 -14.64
CA PRO A 179 -0.48 -6.19 -15.13
C PRO A 179 0.08 -5.18 -14.13
N GLY A 180 1.41 -5.07 -14.10
CA GLY A 180 2.07 -3.99 -13.37
C GLY A 180 1.85 -2.64 -14.05
N TYR A 181 2.02 -1.56 -13.30
CA TYR A 181 1.88 -0.21 -13.81
C TYR A 181 2.80 0.75 -13.07
N SER A 182 3.00 1.92 -13.67
CA SER A 182 3.68 3.03 -13.03
C SER A 182 2.91 4.32 -13.28
N THR A 183 2.78 5.14 -12.25
CA THR A 183 2.20 6.48 -12.33
C THR A 183 3.24 7.51 -11.91
N TYR A 184 3.08 8.73 -12.41
CA TYR A 184 3.95 9.85 -12.15
C TYR A 184 3.07 11.05 -11.85
N ASP A 185 3.30 11.67 -10.71
CA ASP A 185 2.48 12.74 -10.19
C ASP A 185 3.37 13.95 -9.90
N PHE A 186 2.90 15.14 -10.26
CA PHE A 186 3.63 16.38 -10.05
C PHE A 186 2.80 17.34 -9.22
N TYR A 187 3.38 17.83 -8.13
CA TYR A 187 2.72 18.73 -7.19
C TYR A 187 3.51 20.02 -7.08
N VAL A 188 2.80 21.14 -7.07
CA VAL A 188 3.35 22.46 -6.77
C VAL A 188 2.51 23.08 -5.67
N ASN A 189 3.17 23.51 -4.59
CA ASN A 189 2.52 24.29 -3.54
C ASN A 189 3.16 25.67 -3.48
N TRP A 190 2.34 26.70 -3.42
CA TRP A 190 2.77 28.09 -3.34
C TRP A 190 2.10 28.78 -2.16
N TRP A 191 2.89 29.51 -1.38
CA TRP A 191 2.42 30.32 -0.25
C TRP A 191 2.60 31.81 -0.58
N PRO A 192 1.65 32.42 -1.31
CA PRO A 192 1.69 33.86 -1.59
C PRO A 192 1.51 34.68 -0.32
N VAL A 193 2.18 35.83 -0.26
CA VAL A 193 1.90 36.86 0.75
C VAL A 193 0.77 37.74 0.23
N VAL A 194 -0.41 37.63 0.83
CA VAL A 194 -1.58 38.46 0.52
C VAL A 194 -1.96 39.25 1.75
N HIS A 195 -2.05 40.58 1.64
CA HIS A 195 -2.41 41.43 2.77
C HIS A 195 -3.78 41.06 3.34
N GLY A 196 -3.83 40.76 4.63
CA GLY A 196 -5.05 40.38 5.34
C GLY A 196 -5.42 38.90 5.25
N ILE A 197 -4.59 38.07 4.61
CA ILE A 197 -4.74 36.61 4.59
C ILE A 197 -3.41 35.97 4.97
N ASP A 198 -3.35 35.48 6.20
CA ASP A 198 -2.22 34.69 6.68
C ASP A 198 -2.34 33.24 6.19
N ASP A 199 -1.20 32.61 5.90
CA ASP A 199 -1.08 31.18 5.55
C ASP A 199 -1.88 30.70 4.31
N LEU A 200 -2.18 31.59 3.36
CA LEU A 200 -2.76 31.17 2.06
C LEU A 200 -1.81 30.19 1.35
N GLN A 201 -2.32 29.01 1.02
CA GLN A 201 -1.63 28.02 0.19
C GLN A 201 -2.45 27.77 -1.09
N VAL A 202 -1.78 27.83 -2.23
CA VAL A 202 -2.32 27.41 -3.52
C VAL A 202 -1.58 26.15 -3.95
N SER A 203 -2.34 25.07 -4.17
CA SER A 203 -1.80 23.78 -4.58
C SER A 203 -2.30 23.43 -5.98
N VAL A 204 -1.38 23.00 -6.83
CA VAL A 204 -1.67 22.43 -8.15
C VAL A 204 -1.09 21.02 -8.18
N ALA A 205 -1.91 20.05 -8.57
CA ALA A 205 -1.53 18.67 -8.70
C ALA A 205 -1.82 18.20 -10.13
N LEU A 206 -0.83 17.59 -10.79
CA LEU A 206 -1.01 16.87 -12.03
C LEU A 206 -0.78 15.39 -11.72
N GLU A 207 -1.86 14.64 -11.61
CA GLU A 207 -1.83 13.24 -11.23
C GLU A 207 -1.93 12.37 -12.48
N ASN A 208 -1.22 11.24 -12.48
CA ASN A 208 -1.12 10.36 -13.64
C ASN A 208 -0.70 11.13 -14.90
N LEU A 209 0.45 11.82 -14.81
CA LEU A 209 0.98 12.77 -15.81
C LEU A 209 0.95 12.23 -17.25
N PHE A 210 1.20 10.93 -17.41
CA PHE A 210 1.25 10.25 -18.71
C PHE A 210 -0.06 9.56 -19.11
N ASP A 211 -1.16 9.83 -18.39
CA ASP A 211 -2.49 9.29 -18.66
C ASP A 211 -2.48 7.75 -18.77
N LYS A 212 -1.77 7.10 -17.85
CA LYS A 212 -1.66 5.65 -17.83
C LYS A 212 -3.03 5.06 -17.50
N ALA A 213 -3.58 4.27 -18.40
CA ALA A 213 -4.70 3.38 -18.08
C ALA A 213 -4.17 2.18 -17.27
N TYR A 214 -4.72 1.97 -16.08
CA TYR A 214 -4.39 0.84 -15.21
C TYR A 214 -5.57 0.50 -14.28
N THR A 215 -5.55 -0.71 -13.74
CA THR A 215 -6.49 -1.19 -12.75
C THR A 215 -5.68 -1.81 -11.61
N PRO A 216 -5.73 -1.27 -10.38
CA PRO A 216 -5.10 -1.92 -9.23
C PRO A 216 -5.62 -3.35 -9.04
N HIS A 217 -4.77 -4.27 -8.59
CA HIS A 217 -5.11 -5.70 -8.50
C HIS A 217 -6.40 -5.99 -7.71
N LEU A 218 -6.58 -5.28 -6.59
CA LEU A 218 -7.73 -5.46 -5.70
C LEU A 218 -8.91 -4.53 -6.04
N ALA A 219 -8.82 -3.75 -7.12
CA ALA A 219 -9.87 -2.86 -7.56
C ALA A 219 -10.74 -3.52 -8.63
N SER A 220 -12.05 -3.32 -8.53
CA SER A 220 -13.01 -3.77 -9.55
C SER A 220 -13.14 -2.81 -10.73
N LEU A 221 -12.69 -1.56 -10.57
CA LEU A 221 -12.79 -0.50 -11.57
C LEU A 221 -11.41 0.02 -11.97
N PRO A 222 -11.22 0.40 -13.25
CA PRO A 222 -10.03 1.11 -13.68
C PRO A 222 -9.79 2.37 -12.85
N ALA A 223 -8.52 2.69 -12.62
CA ALA A 223 -8.15 3.96 -12.03
C ALA A 223 -8.50 5.11 -12.98
N VAL A 224 -8.69 6.30 -12.39
CA VAL A 224 -8.89 7.52 -13.16
C VAL A 224 -7.67 7.81 -14.05
N GLY A 225 -7.92 8.40 -15.21
CA GLY A 225 -6.88 8.92 -16.10
C GLY A 225 -6.19 10.14 -15.50
N ARG A 226 -5.56 10.96 -16.34
CA ARG A 226 -4.86 12.18 -15.91
C ARG A 226 -5.81 13.13 -15.15
N GLY A 227 -5.41 13.50 -13.93
CA GLY A 227 -6.07 14.52 -13.10
C GLY A 227 -5.27 15.82 -13.07
N ALA A 228 -5.96 16.96 -12.90
CA ALA A 228 -5.39 18.30 -12.77
C ALA A 228 -6.20 19.16 -11.79
#